data_AF-A0A963NV00-F1
#
_entry.id   AF-A0A963NV00-F1
#
_cell.length_a   1.000
_cell.length_b   1.000
_cell.length_c   1.000
_cell.angle_alpha   90.00
_cell.angle_beta   90.00
_cell.angle_gamma   90.00
#
_symmetry.space_group_name_H-M   'P 1'
#
loop_
_entity.id
_entity.type
_entity.pdbx_description
1 polymer ?
#
loop_
_entity_poly.entity_id
_entity_poly.type
_entity_poly.pdbx_seq_one_letter_code
_entity_poly.pdbx_strand_id
1 'polypeptide(L)'
;DDVIGTLAVTAARQGIDVVISSGDKDLAQLVNEHISIIDTMSGKVRDLAGVEAEFGVPARLMLDYQMLVGDQVDNVPGVHKVGPKTAVKLLQEYGSVDALVERAGEVKGTVGENLRKAIDWFPTSRQLLTIKTDCDLNGWVPDMPALDAIRIGQPQTAPLMAFCDTYGFKGLARTLAGDAPAAAPAPVVAMPGESGDLFADHSASPVAEAAQHRPVVYDTILNWTDFDHWLQRLQKAELVALDTETTSLDEMRAEIVGISFSVQPGEAAYIPLAHAGPDAPAQLPLDEVLARLKPWLEDGKRHKLGQHVKYDRHVFANHGIEVQGYVHDTMLQSYVLEVHKPHNLTSLAERHTGRTGISYEDLCGKGAHQIPFAQVPVDKAAA
;
A
#
# COMPACT_ATOMS: atom_id res chain seq x y z
N ASP A 1 -24.17 -0.03 12.63
CA ASP A 1 -24.05 1.31 13.24
C ASP A 1 -24.98 1.53 14.42
N ASP A 2 -26.25 1.14 14.34
CA ASP A 2 -27.24 1.35 15.42
C ASP A 2 -26.85 0.83 16.83
N VAL A 3 -26.19 -0.33 16.94
CA VAL A 3 -25.69 -0.84 18.22
C VAL A 3 -24.61 0.08 18.79
N ILE A 4 -23.69 0.55 17.94
CA ILE A 4 -22.64 1.51 18.32
C ILE A 4 -23.29 2.82 18.76
N GLY A 5 -24.24 3.35 17.98
CA GLY A 5 -24.96 4.57 18.31
C GLY A 5 -25.70 4.48 19.64
N THR A 6 -26.38 3.36 19.89
CA THR A 6 -27.09 3.11 21.15
C THR A 6 -26.14 3.10 22.34
N LEU A 7 -25.01 2.38 22.26
CA LEU A 7 -24.04 2.32 23.35
C LEU A 7 -23.31 3.64 23.56
N ALA A 8 -22.89 4.31 22.48
CA ALA A 8 -22.19 5.59 22.52
C ALA A 8 -23.05 6.68 23.17
N VAL A 9 -24.31 6.82 22.73
CA VAL A 9 -25.23 7.80 23.31
C VAL A 9 -25.60 7.45 24.75
N THR A 10 -25.76 6.17 25.08
CA THR A 10 -26.02 5.72 26.45
C THR A 10 -24.85 6.06 27.39
N ALA A 11 -23.61 5.86 26.94
CA ALA A 11 -22.41 6.20 27.69
C ALA A 11 -22.24 7.72 27.85
N ALA A 12 -22.39 8.48 26.76
CA ALA A 12 -22.28 9.94 26.76
C ALA A 12 -23.32 10.60 27.68
N ARG A 13 -24.56 10.09 27.72
CA ARG A 13 -25.61 10.55 28.65
C ARG A 13 -25.25 10.34 30.12
N GLN A 14 -24.32 9.43 30.42
CA GLN A 14 -23.78 9.17 31.75
C GLN A 14 -22.48 9.95 32.03
N GLY A 15 -22.06 10.84 31.11
CA GLY A 15 -20.83 11.63 31.23
C GLY A 15 -19.56 10.85 30.95
N ILE A 16 -19.65 9.71 30.26
CA ILE A 16 -18.49 8.92 29.83
C ILE A 16 -18.03 9.43 28.48
N ASP A 17 -16.74 9.73 28.34
CA ASP A 17 -16.14 10.06 27.05
C ASP A 17 -15.99 8.80 26.19
N VAL A 18 -16.51 8.86 24.98
CA VAL A 18 -16.62 7.76 24.02
C VAL A 18 -15.73 8.02 22.82
N VAL A 19 -14.95 7.00 22.48
CA VAL A 19 -14.20 6.95 21.22
C VAL A 19 -14.75 5.80 20.38
N ILE A 20 -15.34 6.14 19.24
CA ILE A 20 -15.83 5.19 18.26
C ILE A 20 -14.66 4.88 17.30
N SER A 21 -14.22 3.62 17.23
CA SER A 21 -13.20 3.20 16.25
C SER A 21 -13.89 2.77 14.95
N SER A 22 -13.90 3.66 13.94
CA SER A 22 -14.48 3.39 12.63
C SER A 22 -14.00 4.38 11.56
N GLY A 23 -13.81 3.87 10.34
CA GLY A 23 -13.59 4.71 9.15
C GLY A 23 -14.89 5.28 8.56
N ASP A 24 -16.04 4.77 8.99
CA ASP A 24 -17.35 5.14 8.48
C ASP A 24 -17.73 6.58 8.88
N LYS A 25 -17.98 7.41 7.88
CA LYS A 25 -18.40 8.81 8.05
C LYS A 25 -19.83 8.91 8.61
N ASP A 26 -20.65 7.87 8.49
CA ASP A 26 -22.07 7.95 8.86
C ASP A 26 -22.29 8.07 10.36
N LEU A 27 -21.35 7.54 11.13
CA LEU A 27 -21.25 7.70 12.57
C LEU A 27 -20.98 9.16 12.98
N ALA A 28 -20.53 10.05 12.09
CA ALA A 28 -20.22 11.45 12.41
C ALA A 28 -21.45 12.23 12.89
N GLN A 29 -22.68 11.78 12.58
CA GLN A 29 -23.91 12.36 13.13
C GLN A 29 -24.05 12.17 14.66
N LEU A 30 -23.29 11.25 15.26
CA LEU A 30 -23.28 11.01 16.71
C LEU A 30 -22.26 11.87 17.47
N VAL A 31 -21.33 12.53 16.76
CA VAL A 31 -20.25 13.29 17.38
C VAL A 31 -20.80 14.47 18.18
N ASN A 32 -20.34 14.59 19.43
CA ASN A 32 -20.71 15.65 20.36
C ASN A 32 -19.56 15.89 21.36
N GLU A 33 -19.81 16.61 22.45
CA GLU A 33 -18.81 16.94 23.47
C GLU A 33 -18.19 15.70 24.16
N HIS A 34 -18.90 14.58 24.17
CA HIS A 34 -18.46 13.31 24.77
C HIS A 34 -18.20 12.20 23.75
N ILE A 35 -18.55 12.37 22.47
CA ILE A 35 -18.41 11.32 21.45
C ILE A 35 -17.49 11.81 20.35
N SER A 36 -16.39 11.08 20.14
CA SER A 36 -15.44 11.27 19.03
C SER A 36 -15.28 9.99 18.22
N ILE A 37 -14.78 10.10 16.99
CA ILE A 37 -14.48 8.96 16.12
C ILE A 37 -12.99 8.94 15.79
N ILE A 38 -12.39 7.76 15.75
CA ILE A 38 -11.05 7.54 15.22
C ILE A 38 -11.09 6.51 14.09
N ASP A 39 -10.52 6.87 12.95
CA ASP A 39 -10.19 5.94 11.88
C ASP A 39 -8.78 5.39 12.13
N THR A 40 -8.68 4.16 12.63
CA THR A 40 -7.40 3.53 12.97
C THR A 40 -6.54 3.19 11.74
N MET A 41 -7.12 3.21 10.53
CA MET A 41 -6.38 2.98 9.28
C MET A 41 -5.69 4.24 8.78
N SER A 42 -6.34 5.41 8.95
CA SER A 42 -5.79 6.71 8.50
C SER A 42 -5.24 7.59 9.62
N GLY A 43 -5.48 7.21 10.87
CA GLY A 43 -5.15 8.01 12.07
C GLY A 43 -6.02 9.26 12.25
N LYS A 44 -7.05 9.44 11.41
CA LYS A 44 -7.92 10.63 11.47
C LYS A 44 -8.83 10.57 12.69
N VAL A 45 -8.92 11.70 13.39
CA VAL A 45 -9.84 11.90 14.51
C VAL A 45 -10.94 12.87 14.07
N ARG A 46 -12.19 12.49 14.33
CA ARG A 46 -13.39 13.31 14.10
C ARG A 46 -14.04 13.60 15.44
N ASP A 47 -13.58 14.67 16.07
CA ASP A 47 -14.30 15.39 17.11
C ASP A 47 -15.17 16.50 16.47
N LEU A 48 -15.79 17.36 17.28
CA LEU A 48 -16.62 18.46 16.77
C LEU A 48 -15.89 19.32 15.72
N ALA A 49 -14.62 19.65 15.97
CA ALA A 49 -13.82 20.48 15.07
C ALA A 49 -13.36 19.70 13.83
N GLY A 50 -12.98 18.43 14.01
CA GLY A 50 -12.57 17.52 12.94
C GLY A 50 -13.69 17.24 11.94
N VAL A 51 -14.93 17.05 12.41
CA VAL A 51 -16.10 16.91 11.54
C VAL A 51 -16.33 18.18 10.72
N GLU A 52 -16.31 19.35 11.35
CA GLU A 52 -16.51 20.61 10.64
C GLU A 52 -15.40 20.90 9.62
N ALA A 53 -14.15 20.59 9.96
CA ALA A 53 -13.01 20.74 9.06
C ALA A 53 -13.08 19.78 7.86
N GLU A 54 -13.52 18.54 8.06
CA GLU A 54 -13.58 17.52 7.00
C GLU A 54 -14.80 17.71 6.08
N PHE A 55 -15.97 17.98 6.64
CA PHE A 55 -17.23 17.99 5.88
C PHE A 55 -17.75 19.41 5.58
N GLY A 56 -17.23 20.44 6.24
CA GLY A 56 -17.68 21.83 6.09
C GLY A 56 -19.01 22.13 6.80
N VAL A 57 -19.53 21.17 7.56
CA VAL A 57 -20.74 21.29 8.38
C VAL A 57 -20.46 20.71 9.77
N PRO A 58 -21.09 21.25 10.83
CA PRO A 58 -20.98 20.69 12.16
C PRO A 58 -21.69 19.33 12.28
N ALA A 59 -21.26 18.51 13.24
CA ALA A 59 -21.78 17.15 13.47
C ALA A 59 -23.31 17.04 13.49
N ARG A 60 -23.99 17.99 14.14
CA ARG A 60 -25.47 18.04 14.21
C ARG A 60 -26.17 18.13 12.84
N LEU A 61 -25.45 18.53 11.78
CA LEU A 61 -25.96 18.65 10.41
C LEU A 61 -25.45 17.54 9.49
N MET A 62 -24.73 16.54 10.00
CA MET A 62 -24.19 15.45 9.17
C MET A 62 -25.28 14.62 8.51
N LEU A 63 -26.36 14.31 9.22
CA LEU A 63 -27.52 13.62 8.67
C LEU A 63 -28.13 14.40 7.50
N ASP A 64 -28.36 15.70 7.70
CA ASP A 64 -28.90 16.61 6.70
C ASP A 64 -27.97 16.73 5.48
N TYR A 65 -26.65 16.76 5.71
CA TYR A 65 -25.63 16.76 4.67
C TYR A 65 -25.68 15.48 3.83
N GLN A 66 -25.75 14.32 4.47
CA GLN A 66 -25.87 13.02 3.78
C GLN A 66 -27.18 12.90 3.01
N MET A 67 -28.29 13.42 3.52
CA MET A 67 -29.56 13.44 2.78
C MET A 67 -29.45 14.25 1.48
N LEU A 68 -28.68 15.33 1.48
CA LEU A 68 -28.47 16.17 0.29
C LEU A 68 -27.50 15.55 -0.71
N VAL A 69 -26.38 15.00 -0.23
CA VAL A 69 -25.31 14.45 -1.08
C VAL A 69 -25.65 13.04 -1.58
N GLY A 70 -26.36 12.27 -0.75
CA GLY A 70 -26.61 10.85 -0.93
C GLY A 70 -25.45 9.97 -0.46
N ASP A 71 -25.73 8.67 -0.42
CA ASP A 71 -24.74 7.63 -0.21
C ASP A 71 -24.88 6.53 -1.27
N GLN A 72 -23.87 6.38 -2.11
CA GLN A 72 -23.89 5.38 -3.18
C GLN A 72 -23.65 3.96 -2.67
N VAL A 73 -22.97 3.79 -1.53
CA VAL A 73 -22.74 2.48 -0.94
C VAL A 73 -24.06 1.91 -0.41
N ASP A 74 -24.86 2.77 0.24
CA ASP A 74 -26.16 2.40 0.81
C ASP A 74 -27.35 2.64 -0.13
N ASN A 75 -27.10 2.92 -1.40
CA ASN A 75 -28.12 3.21 -2.42
C ASN A 75 -29.09 4.36 -2.03
N VAL A 76 -28.62 5.33 -1.26
CA VAL A 76 -29.35 6.57 -0.96
C VAL A 76 -29.02 7.60 -2.04
N PRO A 77 -29.97 7.98 -2.92
CA PRO A 77 -29.65 8.73 -4.14
C PRO A 77 -29.21 10.18 -3.91
N GLY A 78 -29.58 10.78 -2.77
CA GLY A 78 -29.38 12.21 -2.52
C GLY A 78 -30.17 13.10 -3.48
N VAL A 79 -29.83 14.40 -3.51
CA VAL A 79 -30.40 15.35 -4.46
C VAL A 79 -29.56 15.35 -5.73
N HIS A 80 -30.18 15.07 -6.87
CA HIS A 80 -29.48 15.02 -8.16
C HIS A 80 -28.71 16.33 -8.44
N LYS A 81 -27.42 16.22 -8.79
CA LYS A 81 -26.48 17.33 -9.02
C LYS A 81 -26.24 18.24 -7.80
N VAL A 82 -26.50 17.77 -6.58
CA VAL A 82 -26.07 18.42 -5.34
C VAL A 82 -24.93 17.61 -4.75
N GLY A 83 -23.70 18.09 -4.95
CA GLY A 83 -22.51 17.50 -4.33
C GLY A 83 -22.15 18.16 -2.99
N PRO A 84 -21.05 17.70 -2.34
CA PRO A 84 -20.58 18.20 -1.04
C PRO A 84 -20.58 19.72 -0.89
N LYS A 85 -19.97 20.45 -1.83
CA LYS A 85 -19.86 21.92 -1.78
C LYS A 85 -21.21 22.61 -1.82
N THR A 86 -22.15 22.08 -2.61
CA THR A 86 -23.49 22.64 -2.74
C THR A 86 -24.32 22.34 -1.49
N ALA A 87 -24.22 21.12 -0.95
CA ALA A 87 -24.87 20.75 0.31
C ALA A 87 -24.40 21.64 1.48
N VAL A 88 -23.09 21.84 1.63
CA VAL A 88 -22.51 22.76 2.64
C VAL A 88 -23.10 24.15 2.50
N LYS A 89 -23.11 24.73 1.28
CA LYS A 89 -23.66 26.07 1.05
C LYS A 89 -25.13 26.16 1.46
N LEU A 90 -25.94 25.17 1.06
CA LEU A 90 -27.37 25.15 1.40
C LEU A 90 -27.58 25.03 2.92
N LEU A 91 -26.81 24.18 3.61
CA LEU A 91 -26.94 24.01 5.06
C LEU A 91 -26.41 25.21 5.85
N GLN A 92 -25.38 25.90 5.36
CA GLN A 92 -24.92 27.15 5.95
C GLN A 92 -25.94 28.29 5.78
N GLU A 93 -26.66 28.32 4.64
CA GLU A 93 -27.63 29.37 4.33
C GLU A 93 -28.99 29.13 5.02
N TYR A 94 -29.46 27.88 5.06
CA TYR A 94 -30.80 27.54 5.55
C TYR A 94 -30.79 26.86 6.92
N GLY A 95 -29.65 26.38 7.40
CA GLY A 95 -29.47 25.83 8.75
C GLY A 95 -29.80 24.34 8.88
N SER A 96 -30.82 23.82 8.18
CA SER A 96 -31.19 22.40 8.16
C SER A 96 -31.92 22.02 6.87
N VAL A 97 -32.08 20.72 6.61
CA VAL A 97 -32.92 20.23 5.50
C VAL A 97 -34.37 20.66 5.69
N ASP A 98 -34.90 20.65 6.91
CA ASP A 98 -36.30 21.02 7.16
C ASP A 98 -36.54 22.50 6.83
N ALA A 99 -35.65 23.39 7.28
CA ALA A 99 -35.73 24.83 6.95
C ALA A 99 -35.49 25.09 5.44
N LEU A 100 -34.63 24.29 4.80
CA LEU A 100 -34.42 24.33 3.35
C LEU A 100 -35.68 23.91 2.57
N VAL A 101 -36.42 22.91 3.06
CA VAL A 101 -37.68 22.44 2.44
C VAL A 101 -38.76 23.51 2.55
N GLU A 102 -38.95 24.12 3.72
CA GLU A 102 -39.91 25.21 3.92
C GLU A 102 -39.67 26.39 2.95
N ARG A 103 -38.40 26.65 2.61
CA ARG A 103 -37.96 27.74 1.73
C ARG A 103 -37.49 27.25 0.35
N ALA A 104 -37.88 26.04 -0.07
CA ALA A 104 -37.40 25.44 -1.31
C ALA A 104 -37.76 26.25 -2.59
N GLY A 105 -38.78 27.11 -2.51
CA GLY A 105 -39.15 28.05 -3.58
C GLY A 105 -38.13 29.17 -3.81
N GLU A 106 -37.32 29.51 -2.80
CA GLU A 106 -36.30 30.55 -2.90
C GLU A 106 -35.03 30.07 -3.60
N VAL A 107 -34.78 28.74 -3.59
CA VAL A 107 -33.64 28.13 -4.26
C VAL A 107 -33.87 28.15 -5.77
N LYS A 108 -33.07 28.96 -6.47
CA LYS A 108 -33.19 29.19 -7.92
C LYS A 108 -32.34 28.21 -8.74
N GLY A 109 -32.68 28.12 -10.03
CA GLY A 109 -31.94 27.34 -11.03
C GLY A 109 -32.06 25.82 -10.86
N THR A 110 -31.18 25.10 -11.54
CA THR A 110 -31.20 23.63 -11.63
C THR A 110 -31.12 22.95 -10.26
N VAL A 111 -30.38 23.53 -9.31
CA VAL A 111 -30.26 23.00 -7.94
C VAL A 111 -31.62 23.04 -7.24
N GLY A 112 -32.34 24.16 -7.32
CA GLY A 112 -33.68 24.28 -6.73
C GLY A 112 -34.71 23.38 -7.38
N GLU A 113 -34.64 23.19 -8.70
CA GLU A 113 -35.50 22.25 -9.43
C GLU A 113 -35.28 20.80 -9.00
N ASN A 114 -34.01 20.38 -8.86
CA ASN A 114 -33.69 19.02 -8.42
C ASN A 114 -34.02 18.81 -6.94
N LEU A 115 -33.78 19.82 -6.09
CA LEU A 115 -34.17 19.82 -4.68
C LEU A 115 -35.67 19.55 -4.55
N ARG A 116 -36.51 20.34 -5.23
CA ARG A 116 -37.97 20.20 -5.20
C ARG A 116 -38.46 18.82 -5.67
N LYS A 117 -37.76 18.16 -6.59
CA LYS A 117 -38.06 16.79 -7.02
C LYS A 117 -37.68 15.73 -5.99
N ALA A 118 -36.73 16.02 -5.10
CA ALA A 118 -36.23 15.09 -4.10
C ALA A 118 -36.97 15.20 -2.74
N ILE A 119 -37.69 16.30 -2.49
CA ILE A 119 -38.37 16.57 -1.20
C ILE A 119 -39.24 15.40 -0.75
N ASP A 120 -40.03 14.81 -1.66
CA ASP A 120 -40.94 13.71 -1.33
C ASP A 120 -40.20 12.45 -0.84
N TRP A 121 -38.90 12.30 -1.16
CA TRP A 121 -38.06 11.19 -0.72
C TRP A 121 -37.31 11.45 0.59
N PHE A 122 -37.23 12.72 1.03
CA PHE A 122 -36.49 13.08 2.25
C PHE A 122 -36.94 12.36 3.52
N PRO A 123 -38.23 12.10 3.76
CA PRO A 123 -38.63 11.28 4.91
C PRO A 123 -37.98 9.89 4.88
N THR A 124 -37.95 9.25 3.71
CA THR A 124 -37.32 7.93 3.53
C THR A 124 -35.81 8.00 3.70
N SER A 125 -35.14 8.98 3.06
CA SER A 125 -33.68 9.11 3.20
C SER A 125 -33.27 9.42 4.63
N ARG A 126 -34.04 10.26 5.34
CA ARG A 126 -33.81 10.55 6.76
C ARG A 126 -33.90 9.26 7.56
N GLN A 127 -34.94 8.45 7.35
CA GLN A 127 -35.10 7.18 8.06
C GLN A 127 -33.96 6.20 7.80
N LEU A 128 -33.47 6.10 6.55
CA LEU A 128 -32.40 5.18 6.18
C LEU A 128 -31.03 5.59 6.72
N LEU A 129 -30.74 6.89 6.74
CA LEU A 129 -29.45 7.44 7.18
C LEU A 129 -29.37 7.70 8.69
N THR A 130 -30.50 7.78 9.38
CA THR A 130 -30.51 8.06 10.82
C THR A 130 -30.04 6.83 11.59
N ILE A 131 -28.94 6.97 12.32
CA ILE A 131 -28.48 5.92 13.25
C ILE A 131 -29.43 5.87 14.45
N LYS A 132 -29.98 4.67 14.72
CA LYS A 132 -30.80 4.44 15.91
C LYS A 132 -29.92 4.45 17.15
N THR A 133 -30.42 5.10 18.20
CA THR A 133 -29.70 5.29 19.47
C THR A 133 -30.43 4.66 20.66
N ASP A 134 -31.43 3.84 20.36
CA ASP A 134 -32.40 3.25 21.30
C ASP A 134 -32.68 1.78 21.00
N CYS A 135 -31.70 1.05 20.44
CA CYS A 135 -31.85 -0.38 20.20
C CYS A 135 -32.12 -1.15 21.51
N ASP A 136 -33.01 -2.15 21.46
CA ASP A 136 -33.21 -3.07 22.59
C ASP A 136 -32.01 -4.02 22.71
N LEU A 137 -31.11 -3.69 23.64
CA LEU A 137 -29.89 -4.45 23.92
C LEU A 137 -29.99 -5.28 25.21
N ASN A 138 -31.16 -5.38 25.84
CA ASN A 138 -31.31 -6.01 27.16
C ASN A 138 -30.90 -7.49 27.19
N GLY A 139 -31.01 -8.20 26.07
CA GLY A 139 -30.55 -9.59 25.93
C GLY A 139 -29.04 -9.77 25.70
N TRP A 140 -28.31 -8.66 25.49
CA TRP A 140 -26.90 -8.67 25.06
C TRP A 140 -25.99 -7.96 26.06
N VAL A 141 -26.46 -6.86 26.64
CA VAL A 141 -25.77 -6.10 27.67
C VAL A 141 -26.64 -6.14 28.93
N PRO A 142 -26.30 -7.00 29.91
CA PRO A 142 -27.01 -7.05 31.18
C PRO A 142 -27.03 -5.69 31.86
N ASP A 143 -28.15 -5.40 32.53
CA ASP A 143 -28.33 -4.24 33.41
C ASP A 143 -28.23 -2.86 32.73
N MET A 144 -28.51 -2.77 31.42
CA MET A 144 -28.66 -1.49 30.72
C MET A 144 -29.62 -0.55 31.47
N PRO A 145 -29.28 0.75 31.61
CA PRO A 145 -28.22 1.49 30.92
C PRO A 145 -26.83 1.40 31.57
N ALA A 146 -26.65 0.65 32.66
CA ALA A 146 -25.32 0.47 33.24
C ALA A 146 -24.43 -0.30 32.25
N LEU A 147 -23.18 0.17 32.08
CA LEU A 147 -22.23 -0.41 31.12
C LEU A 147 -21.16 -1.27 31.80
N ASP A 148 -21.34 -1.59 33.09
CA ASP A 148 -20.39 -2.39 33.87
C ASP A 148 -20.17 -3.78 33.26
N ALA A 149 -21.21 -4.37 32.66
CA ALA A 149 -21.13 -5.70 32.05
C ALA A 149 -20.19 -5.78 30.84
N ILE A 150 -19.92 -4.65 30.17
CA ILE A 150 -19.02 -4.57 29.00
C ILE A 150 -17.68 -3.92 29.34
N ARG A 151 -17.40 -3.72 30.64
CA ARG A 151 -16.09 -3.25 31.10
C ARG A 151 -15.01 -4.26 30.70
N ILE A 152 -13.89 -3.75 30.19
CA ILE A 152 -12.73 -4.59 29.84
C ILE A 152 -12.24 -5.32 31.10
N GLY A 153 -12.32 -6.65 31.07
CA GLY A 153 -11.83 -7.54 32.12
C GLY A 153 -10.37 -7.96 31.90
N GLN A 154 -9.87 -8.82 32.78
CA GLN A 154 -8.56 -9.44 32.61
C GLN A 154 -8.57 -10.43 31.42
N PRO A 155 -7.56 -10.41 30.53
CA PRO A 155 -7.47 -11.35 29.43
C PRO A 155 -7.47 -12.80 29.90
N GLN A 156 -8.17 -13.68 29.18
CA GLN A 156 -8.16 -15.12 29.41
C GLN A 156 -6.95 -15.76 28.69
N THR A 157 -5.75 -15.54 29.21
CA THR A 157 -4.49 -15.85 28.53
C THR A 157 -4.39 -17.30 28.07
N ALA A 158 -4.70 -18.28 28.92
CA ALA A 158 -4.57 -19.70 28.56
C ALA A 158 -5.52 -20.12 27.40
N PRO A 159 -6.83 -19.80 27.43
CA PRO A 159 -7.70 -20.00 26.26
C PRO A 159 -7.24 -19.24 25.00
N LEU A 160 -6.76 -18.01 25.15
CA LEU A 160 -6.27 -17.20 24.02
C LEU A 160 -5.01 -17.80 23.38
N MET A 161 -4.09 -18.34 24.16
CA MET A 161 -2.91 -19.05 23.65
C MET A 161 -3.31 -20.29 22.86
N ALA A 162 -4.21 -21.13 23.41
CA ALA A 162 -4.70 -22.31 22.71
C ALA A 162 -5.38 -21.96 21.38
N PHE A 163 -6.13 -20.85 21.34
CA PHE A 163 -6.69 -20.30 20.11
C PHE A 163 -5.58 -19.88 19.13
N CYS A 164 -4.59 -19.13 19.58
CA CYS A 164 -3.46 -18.70 18.74
C CYS A 164 -2.69 -19.90 18.16
N ASP A 165 -2.47 -20.96 18.94
CA ASP A 165 -1.81 -22.16 18.47
C ASP A 165 -2.64 -22.91 17.42
N THR A 166 -3.95 -23.03 17.65
CA THR A 166 -4.89 -23.70 16.74
C THR A 166 -4.93 -23.03 15.37
N TYR A 167 -4.93 -21.70 15.34
CA TYR A 167 -5.04 -20.91 14.10
C TYR A 167 -3.69 -20.40 13.57
N GLY A 168 -2.58 -20.79 14.20
CA GLY A 168 -1.23 -20.48 13.72
C GLY A 168 -0.75 -19.05 13.97
N PHE A 169 -1.36 -18.30 14.89
CA PHE A 169 -0.96 -16.95 15.29
C PHE A 169 0.26 -16.96 16.24
N LYS A 170 1.37 -17.55 15.78
CA LYS A 170 2.59 -17.79 16.59
C LYS A 170 3.18 -16.52 17.22
N GLY A 171 3.07 -15.37 16.54
CA GLY A 171 3.53 -14.08 17.07
C GLY A 171 2.72 -13.63 18.28
N LEU A 172 1.39 -13.65 18.15
CA LEU A 172 0.46 -13.31 19.25
C LEU A 172 0.59 -14.30 20.42
N ALA A 173 0.79 -15.59 20.14
CA ALA A 173 1.04 -16.59 21.18
C ALA A 173 2.28 -16.27 22.03
N ARG A 174 3.38 -15.82 21.42
CA ARG A 174 4.60 -15.40 22.13
C ARG A 174 4.36 -14.13 22.97
N THR A 175 3.64 -13.16 22.43
CA THR A 175 3.28 -11.94 23.17
C THR A 175 2.42 -12.27 24.39
N LEU A 176 1.45 -13.17 24.24
CA LEU A 176 0.60 -13.64 25.33
C LEU A 176 1.37 -14.48 26.37
N ALA A 177 2.42 -15.19 25.96
CA ALA A 177 3.30 -15.94 26.85
C ALA A 177 4.27 -15.06 27.66
N GLY A 178 4.33 -13.74 27.39
CA GLY A 178 5.22 -12.82 28.07
C GLY A 178 6.63 -12.76 27.49
N ASP A 179 6.87 -13.36 26.31
CA ASP A 179 8.17 -13.41 25.63
C ASP A 179 8.41 -12.19 24.70
N ALA A 180 7.56 -11.16 24.76
CA ALA A 180 7.73 -9.93 23.98
C ALA A 180 8.56 -8.88 24.75
N PRO A 181 9.46 -8.14 24.08
CA PRO A 181 10.08 -6.97 24.67
C PRO A 181 9.00 -5.96 25.11
N ALA A 182 9.22 -5.32 26.25
CA ALA A 182 8.25 -4.46 26.93
C ALA A 182 7.58 -3.47 25.97
N ALA A 183 6.24 -3.42 26.02
CA ALA A 183 5.44 -2.47 25.26
C ALA A 183 5.92 -1.04 25.54
N ALA A 184 6.27 -0.30 24.48
CA ALA A 184 6.46 1.14 24.54
C ALA A 184 5.15 1.81 25.02
N PRO A 185 5.22 2.91 25.79
CA PRO A 185 4.02 3.58 26.27
C PRO A 185 3.19 4.13 25.10
N ALA A 186 1.86 4.09 25.25
CA ALA A 186 0.92 4.61 24.26
C ALA A 186 1.19 6.10 23.94
N PRO A 187 1.05 6.53 22.67
CA PRO A 187 1.30 7.91 22.31
C PRO A 187 0.19 8.81 22.86
N VAL A 188 0.60 9.79 23.65
CA VAL A 188 -0.21 10.97 23.99
C VAL A 188 -0.33 11.82 22.71
N VAL A 189 -1.57 12.03 22.26
CA VAL A 189 -1.89 12.87 21.10
C VAL A 189 -1.66 14.34 21.49
N ALA A 190 -0.67 14.97 20.89
CA ALA A 190 -0.49 16.42 20.91
C ALA A 190 -0.78 17.00 19.51
N MET A 191 -1.53 18.10 19.49
CA MET A 191 -1.95 18.86 18.29
C MET A 191 -0.77 19.56 17.58
N PRO A 192 -0.95 19.98 16.31
CA PRO A 192 0.13 20.07 15.34
C PRO A 192 0.77 21.47 15.26
N GLY A 193 2.09 21.48 15.23
CA GLY A 193 2.90 22.64 14.87
C GLY A 193 4.28 22.17 14.44
N GLU A 194 4.60 22.44 13.17
CA GLU A 194 5.94 22.39 12.56
C GLU A 194 6.59 21.01 12.34
N SER A 195 6.60 20.61 11.06
CA SER A 195 7.68 19.89 10.37
C SER A 195 8.66 19.10 11.24
N GLY A 196 8.40 17.80 11.37
CA GLY A 196 9.32 16.82 11.93
C GLY A 196 8.84 15.43 11.56
N ASP A 197 9.64 14.73 10.76
CA ASP A 197 9.41 13.40 10.22
C ASP A 197 9.24 12.36 11.34
N LEU A 198 7.99 12.07 11.73
CA LEU A 198 7.64 11.18 12.86
C LEU A 198 7.47 9.70 12.47
N PHE A 199 7.95 9.32 11.28
CA PHE A 199 8.14 7.93 10.86
C PHE A 199 9.57 7.61 10.41
N ALA A 200 10.53 8.51 10.62
CA ALA A 200 11.94 8.23 10.36
C ALA A 200 12.61 7.52 11.55
N ASP A 201 12.18 6.30 11.86
CA ASP A 201 13.09 5.33 12.48
C ASP A 201 13.62 4.42 11.37
N HIS A 202 14.54 4.99 10.56
CA HIS A 202 15.45 4.21 9.75
C HIS A 202 16.69 3.88 10.58
N SER A 203 16.51 3.17 11.71
CA SER A 203 17.56 2.23 12.09
C SER A 203 17.56 1.15 11.00
N ALA A 204 18.54 1.24 10.10
CA ALA A 204 18.72 0.28 9.02
C ALA A 204 18.70 -1.13 9.62
N SER A 205 17.88 -2.01 9.05
CA SER A 205 17.91 -3.44 9.42
C SER A 205 19.36 -3.93 9.38
N PRO A 206 19.80 -4.87 10.24
CA PRO A 206 21.14 -5.44 10.15
C PRO A 206 21.51 -5.93 8.74
N VAL A 207 20.50 -6.32 7.94
CA VAL A 207 20.65 -6.65 6.51
C VAL A 207 20.99 -5.42 5.67
N ALA A 208 20.34 -4.28 5.91
CA ALA A 208 20.60 -3.03 5.21
C ALA A 208 21.95 -2.42 5.61
N GLU A 209 22.31 -2.42 6.90
CA GLU A 209 23.64 -1.98 7.35
C GLU A 209 24.75 -2.84 6.71
N ALA A 210 24.60 -4.16 6.75
CA ALA A 210 25.54 -5.08 6.12
C ALA A 210 25.59 -4.93 4.60
N ALA A 211 24.50 -4.52 3.96
CA ALA A 211 24.50 -4.20 2.54
C ALA A 211 25.26 -2.90 2.28
N GLN A 212 24.97 -1.80 2.97
CA GLN A 212 25.61 -0.50 2.73
C GLN A 212 27.14 -0.52 2.89
N HIS A 213 27.66 -1.30 3.84
CA HIS A 213 29.10 -1.37 4.10
C HIS A 213 29.84 -2.45 3.30
N ARG A 214 29.13 -3.25 2.50
CA ARG A 214 29.76 -4.35 1.76
C ARG A 214 30.47 -3.83 0.51
N PRO A 215 31.78 -4.15 0.33
CA PRO A 215 32.47 -3.86 -0.92
C PRO A 215 31.78 -4.57 -2.08
N VAL A 216 31.68 -3.90 -3.23
CA VAL A 216 31.13 -4.47 -4.44
C VAL A 216 32.24 -4.77 -5.44
N VAL A 217 32.15 -5.91 -6.11
CA VAL A 217 33.08 -6.34 -7.16
C VAL A 217 32.24 -6.75 -8.37
N TYR A 218 32.48 -6.06 -9.50
CA TYR A 218 31.79 -6.30 -10.75
C TYR A 218 32.79 -6.72 -11.82
N ASP A 219 32.57 -7.90 -12.38
CA ASP A 219 33.36 -8.43 -13.49
C ASP A 219 32.68 -8.13 -14.82
N THR A 220 33.40 -7.55 -15.78
CA THR A 220 32.93 -7.44 -17.16
C THR A 220 33.52 -8.57 -17.99
N ILE A 221 32.67 -9.47 -18.50
CA ILE A 221 33.12 -10.68 -19.21
C ILE A 221 33.24 -10.39 -20.71
N LEU A 222 34.49 -10.24 -21.18
CA LEU A 222 34.80 -9.95 -22.59
C LEU A 222 35.51 -11.11 -23.31
N ASN A 223 35.85 -12.19 -22.60
CA ASN A 223 36.57 -13.32 -23.16
C ASN A 223 36.07 -14.65 -22.59
N TRP A 224 36.40 -15.74 -23.29
CA TRP A 224 35.94 -17.08 -22.94
C TRP A 224 36.52 -17.61 -21.63
N THR A 225 37.71 -17.17 -21.21
CA THR A 225 38.31 -17.58 -19.94
C THR A 225 37.46 -17.11 -18.75
N ASP A 226 37.07 -15.83 -18.77
CA ASP A 226 36.23 -15.23 -17.72
C ASP A 226 34.80 -15.79 -17.77
N PHE A 227 34.28 -16.03 -18.97
CA PHE A 227 32.99 -16.69 -19.17
C PHE A 227 32.97 -18.09 -18.56
N ASP A 228 33.97 -18.93 -18.88
CA ASP A 228 34.04 -20.30 -18.39
C ASP A 228 34.23 -20.34 -16.86
N HIS A 229 34.99 -19.38 -16.31
CA HIS A 229 35.11 -19.19 -14.86
C HIS A 229 33.75 -18.89 -14.21
N TRP A 230 32.99 -17.93 -14.74
CA TRP A 230 31.67 -17.59 -14.20
C TRP A 230 30.66 -18.70 -14.40
N LEU A 231 30.63 -19.38 -15.55
CA LEU A 231 29.74 -20.52 -15.79
C LEU A 231 29.94 -21.62 -14.73
N GLN A 232 31.18 -21.91 -14.34
CA GLN A 232 31.46 -22.86 -13.25
C GLN A 232 30.91 -22.39 -11.90
N ARG A 233 30.94 -21.08 -11.62
CA ARG A 233 30.33 -20.51 -10.41
C ARG A 233 28.81 -20.67 -10.44
N LEU A 234 28.16 -20.33 -11.56
CA LEU A 234 26.70 -20.47 -11.74
C LEU A 234 26.26 -21.94 -11.56
N GLN A 235 27.06 -22.90 -12.01
CA GLN A 235 26.79 -24.33 -11.86
C GLN A 235 26.98 -24.85 -10.42
N LYS A 236 27.70 -24.14 -9.55
CA LYS A 236 27.94 -24.56 -8.16
C LYS A 236 27.06 -23.83 -7.15
N ALA A 237 26.57 -22.64 -7.52
CA ALA A 237 25.74 -21.82 -6.65
C ALA A 237 24.40 -22.51 -6.33
N GLU A 238 23.93 -22.34 -5.09
CA GLU A 238 22.61 -22.80 -4.66
C GLU A 238 21.49 -21.95 -5.26
N LEU A 239 21.73 -20.64 -5.38
CA LEU A 239 20.81 -19.65 -5.94
C LEU A 239 21.61 -18.62 -6.73
N VAL A 240 21.07 -18.21 -7.88
CA VAL A 240 21.69 -17.20 -8.76
C VAL A 240 20.70 -16.10 -9.07
N ALA A 241 21.08 -14.84 -8.83
CA ALA A 241 20.37 -13.70 -9.38
C ALA A 241 20.67 -13.57 -10.88
N LEU A 242 19.64 -13.45 -11.70
CA LEU A 242 19.71 -13.35 -13.15
C LEU A 242 18.87 -12.16 -13.62
N ASP A 243 19.44 -11.36 -14.50
CA ASP A 243 18.80 -10.19 -15.09
C ASP A 243 19.29 -9.99 -16.54
N THR A 244 18.45 -9.38 -17.38
CA THR A 244 18.75 -9.09 -18.78
C THR A 244 18.63 -7.60 -19.09
N GLU A 245 19.61 -7.09 -19.83
CA GLU A 245 19.54 -5.78 -20.43
C GLU A 245 19.12 -5.91 -21.89
N THR A 246 18.17 -5.09 -22.34
CA THR A 246 17.46 -5.33 -23.61
C THR A 246 17.22 -4.08 -24.45
N THR A 247 16.87 -4.28 -25.72
CA THR A 247 16.62 -3.19 -26.68
C THR A 247 15.25 -2.52 -26.55
N SER A 248 14.31 -3.09 -25.79
CA SER A 248 12.92 -2.64 -25.70
C SER A 248 12.34 -2.80 -24.30
N LEU A 249 11.15 -2.25 -24.06
CA LEU A 249 10.31 -2.57 -22.91
C LEU A 249 9.20 -3.58 -23.26
N ASP A 250 9.02 -3.88 -24.55
CA ASP A 250 8.07 -4.89 -25.03
C ASP A 250 8.79 -6.25 -25.08
N GLU A 251 8.48 -7.12 -24.12
CA GLU A 251 9.14 -8.41 -23.95
C GLU A 251 9.05 -9.33 -25.19
N MET A 252 8.02 -9.15 -26.03
CA MET A 252 7.80 -9.98 -27.22
C MET A 252 8.72 -9.62 -28.39
N ARG A 253 9.40 -8.46 -28.31
CA ARG A 253 10.27 -7.92 -29.36
C ARG A 253 11.65 -7.53 -28.85
N ALA A 254 11.86 -7.60 -27.53
CA ALA A 254 13.12 -7.30 -26.89
C ALA A 254 14.21 -8.30 -27.34
N GLU A 255 15.36 -7.75 -27.71
CA GLU A 255 16.59 -8.49 -27.99
C GLU A 255 17.59 -8.25 -26.86
N ILE A 256 18.39 -9.27 -26.54
CA ILE A 256 19.40 -9.21 -25.47
C ILE A 256 20.55 -8.29 -25.88
N VAL A 257 20.85 -7.31 -25.03
CA VAL A 257 22.03 -6.44 -25.09
C VAL A 257 23.12 -6.91 -24.14
N GLY A 258 22.74 -7.41 -22.97
CA GLY A 258 23.65 -8.02 -22.02
C GLY A 258 22.92 -8.87 -20.98
N ILE A 259 23.70 -9.67 -20.25
CA ILE A 259 23.19 -10.57 -19.22
C ILE A 259 24.00 -10.37 -17.95
N SER A 260 23.31 -10.22 -16.82
CA SER A 260 23.90 -10.02 -15.51
C SER A 260 23.65 -11.23 -14.60
N PHE A 261 24.66 -11.58 -13.80
CA PHE A 261 24.55 -12.64 -12.80
C PHE A 261 25.13 -12.22 -11.46
N SER A 262 24.55 -12.72 -10.37
CA SER A 262 25.20 -12.70 -9.05
C SER A 262 24.95 -14.02 -8.33
N VAL A 263 26.00 -14.62 -7.78
CA VAL A 263 25.93 -15.85 -6.98
C VAL A 263 25.99 -15.58 -5.47
N GLN A 264 26.38 -14.36 -5.08
CA GLN A 264 26.41 -13.92 -3.69
C GLN A 264 26.37 -12.39 -3.61
N PRO A 265 25.77 -11.80 -2.55
CA PRO A 265 25.62 -10.36 -2.51
C PRO A 265 26.99 -9.66 -2.37
N GLY A 266 27.18 -8.61 -3.16
CA GLY A 266 28.46 -7.89 -3.28
C GLY A 266 29.31 -8.31 -4.48
N GLU A 267 28.96 -9.38 -5.19
CA GLU A 267 29.67 -9.79 -6.39
C GLU A 267 28.70 -10.02 -7.54
N ALA A 268 29.00 -9.42 -8.70
CA ALA A 268 28.22 -9.65 -9.91
C ALA A 268 29.13 -9.71 -11.14
N ALA A 269 28.60 -10.27 -12.22
CA ALA A 269 29.20 -10.18 -13.53
C ALA A 269 28.22 -9.71 -14.57
N TYR A 270 28.73 -8.94 -15.52
CA TYR A 270 28.01 -8.49 -16.70
C TYR A 270 28.66 -9.06 -17.95
N ILE A 271 27.86 -9.71 -18.81
CA ILE A 271 28.27 -10.13 -20.15
C ILE A 271 27.65 -9.15 -21.16
N PRO A 272 28.43 -8.21 -21.72
CA PRO A 272 27.97 -7.41 -22.85
C PRO A 272 27.92 -8.27 -24.13
N LEU A 273 26.80 -8.21 -24.85
CA LEU A 273 26.54 -9.04 -26.04
C LEU A 273 26.18 -8.26 -27.30
N ALA A 274 25.51 -7.11 -27.18
CA ALA A 274 25.08 -6.30 -28.32
C ALA A 274 25.20 -4.79 -28.10
N HIS A 275 26.19 -4.33 -27.32
CA HIS A 275 26.51 -2.91 -27.26
C HIS A 275 27.05 -2.42 -28.61
N ALA A 276 26.46 -1.35 -29.13
CA ALA A 276 26.74 -0.72 -30.43
C ALA A 276 27.18 0.75 -30.29
N GLY A 277 27.55 1.18 -29.09
CA GLY A 277 28.15 2.50 -28.85
C GLY A 277 29.50 2.67 -29.58
N PRO A 278 29.94 3.91 -29.81
CA PRO A 278 31.17 4.21 -30.56
C PRO A 278 32.44 3.60 -29.93
N ASP A 279 32.45 3.45 -28.60
CA ASP A 279 33.56 2.91 -27.82
C ASP A 279 33.29 1.47 -27.34
N ALA A 280 32.36 0.75 -27.97
CA ALA A 280 32.03 -0.61 -27.57
C ALA A 280 33.24 -1.54 -27.78
N PRO A 281 33.68 -2.28 -26.73
CA PRO A 281 34.76 -3.23 -26.85
C PRO A 281 34.34 -4.43 -27.71
N ALA A 282 35.31 -5.26 -28.09
CA ALA A 282 35.02 -6.57 -28.66
C ALA A 282 34.21 -7.41 -27.64
N GLN A 283 33.04 -7.88 -28.06
CA GLN A 283 32.12 -8.67 -27.25
C GLN A 283 32.13 -10.13 -27.69
N LEU A 284 31.73 -11.03 -26.78
CA LEU A 284 31.57 -12.44 -27.12
C LEU A 284 30.39 -12.62 -28.10
N PRO A 285 30.45 -13.59 -29.02
CA PRO A 285 29.33 -13.85 -29.95
C PRO A 285 28.07 -14.28 -29.19
N LEU A 286 26.98 -13.52 -29.37
CA LEU A 286 25.70 -13.73 -28.67
C LEU A 286 25.21 -15.18 -28.77
N ASP A 287 25.14 -15.73 -29.99
CA ASP A 287 24.63 -17.09 -30.22
C ASP A 287 25.47 -18.16 -29.51
N GLU A 288 26.80 -17.99 -29.47
CA GLU A 288 27.69 -18.94 -28.79
C GLU A 288 27.55 -18.85 -27.27
N VAL A 289 27.44 -17.63 -26.73
CA VAL A 289 27.20 -17.42 -25.28
C VAL A 289 25.89 -18.04 -24.86
N LEU A 290 24.82 -17.76 -25.59
CA LEU A 290 23.49 -18.33 -25.33
C LEU A 290 23.49 -19.85 -25.45
N ALA A 291 24.17 -20.42 -26.45
CA ALA A 291 24.28 -21.88 -26.59
C ALA A 291 24.99 -22.54 -25.39
N ARG A 292 26.02 -21.88 -24.81
CA ARG A 292 26.72 -22.40 -23.63
C ARG A 292 25.95 -22.19 -22.32
N LEU A 293 25.19 -21.11 -22.20
CA LEU A 293 24.34 -20.85 -21.02
C LEU A 293 23.07 -21.70 -21.03
N LYS A 294 22.55 -22.06 -22.21
CA LYS A 294 21.27 -22.77 -22.38
C LYS A 294 21.11 -24.00 -21.47
N PRO A 295 22.08 -24.94 -21.36
CA PRO A 295 21.94 -26.08 -20.48
C PRO A 295 21.73 -25.71 -19.00
N TRP A 296 22.30 -24.61 -18.53
CA TRP A 296 22.11 -24.13 -17.17
C TRP A 296 20.80 -23.35 -17.01
N LEU A 297 20.44 -22.52 -17.99
CA LEU A 297 19.18 -21.77 -18.01
C LEU A 297 17.96 -22.70 -18.00
N GLU A 298 17.98 -23.78 -18.78
CA GLU A 298 16.86 -24.73 -18.90
C GLU A 298 16.87 -25.82 -17.80
N ASP A 299 17.90 -25.87 -16.94
CA ASP A 299 17.94 -26.82 -15.81
C ASP A 299 17.10 -26.32 -14.63
N GLY A 300 15.93 -26.92 -14.44
CA GLY A 300 15.02 -26.61 -13.33
C GLY A 300 15.56 -26.93 -11.93
N LYS A 301 16.68 -27.66 -11.81
CA LYS A 301 17.37 -27.91 -10.54
C LYS A 301 18.37 -26.81 -10.18
N ARG A 302 18.66 -25.90 -11.10
CA ARG A 302 19.50 -24.72 -10.85
C ARG A 302 18.59 -23.56 -10.52
N HIS A 303 18.57 -23.19 -9.24
CA HIS A 303 17.65 -22.17 -8.77
C HIS A 303 18.08 -20.77 -9.21
N LYS A 304 17.12 -20.02 -9.72
CA LYS A 304 17.26 -18.61 -10.11
C LYS A 304 16.35 -17.72 -9.28
N LEU A 305 16.83 -16.50 -9.06
CA LEU A 305 16.12 -15.37 -8.50
C LEU A 305 16.16 -14.24 -9.54
N GLY A 306 15.07 -13.52 -9.70
CA GLY A 306 15.01 -12.34 -10.56
C GLY A 306 13.96 -11.35 -10.05
N GLN A 307 13.82 -10.24 -10.76
CA GLN A 307 12.79 -9.24 -10.57
C GLN A 307 11.95 -9.19 -11.84
N HIS A 308 10.63 -9.33 -11.75
CA HIS A 308 9.77 -9.33 -12.94
C HIS A 308 10.16 -10.43 -13.94
N VAL A 309 10.36 -11.65 -13.43
CA VAL A 309 10.88 -12.83 -14.14
C VAL A 309 10.11 -13.17 -15.42
N LYS A 310 8.83 -12.81 -15.49
CA LYS A 310 8.02 -12.97 -16.70
C LYS A 310 8.67 -12.27 -17.91
N TYR A 311 9.24 -11.09 -17.71
CA TYR A 311 9.91 -10.32 -18.75
C TYR A 311 11.13 -11.08 -19.29
N ASP A 312 12.08 -11.44 -18.42
CA ASP A 312 13.30 -12.15 -18.82
C ASP A 312 12.99 -13.50 -19.49
N ARG A 313 11.97 -14.22 -19.02
CA ARG A 313 11.55 -15.47 -19.66
C ARG A 313 11.11 -15.28 -21.11
N HIS A 314 10.37 -14.21 -21.41
CA HIS A 314 10.00 -13.89 -22.79
C HIS A 314 11.21 -13.47 -23.62
N VAL A 315 12.11 -12.66 -23.06
CA VAL A 315 13.36 -12.26 -23.72
C VAL A 315 14.20 -13.48 -24.12
N PHE A 316 14.44 -14.42 -23.19
CA PHE A 316 15.15 -15.66 -23.52
C PHE A 316 14.38 -16.56 -24.49
N ALA A 317 13.04 -16.58 -24.42
CA ALA A 317 12.22 -17.34 -25.36
C ALA A 317 12.33 -16.81 -26.80
N ASN A 318 12.55 -15.50 -27.00
CA ASN A 318 12.84 -14.91 -28.32
C ASN A 318 14.13 -15.49 -28.93
N HIS A 319 15.05 -15.99 -28.10
CA HIS A 319 16.27 -16.70 -28.49
C HIS A 319 16.15 -18.22 -28.38
N GLY A 320 14.92 -18.76 -28.25
CA GLY A 320 14.66 -20.20 -28.20
C GLY A 320 15.18 -20.89 -26.93
N ILE A 321 15.23 -20.16 -25.81
CA ILE A 321 15.63 -20.68 -24.50
C ILE A 321 14.45 -20.57 -23.54
N GLU A 322 14.04 -21.70 -22.96
CA GLU A 322 12.97 -21.71 -21.96
C GLU A 322 13.59 -21.77 -20.55
N VAL A 323 13.75 -20.62 -19.91
CA VAL A 323 14.40 -20.56 -18.59
C VAL A 323 13.55 -21.24 -17.52
N GLN A 324 14.16 -22.19 -16.81
CA GLN A 324 13.55 -22.97 -15.74
C GLN A 324 14.23 -22.69 -14.40
N GLY A 325 13.59 -23.10 -13.31
CA GLY A 325 14.22 -23.06 -11.97
C GLY A 325 14.15 -21.71 -11.28
N TYR A 326 13.33 -20.76 -11.74
CA TYR A 326 13.03 -19.57 -10.93
C TYR A 326 12.27 -19.98 -9.66
N VAL A 327 12.86 -19.71 -8.51
CA VAL A 327 12.27 -19.98 -7.17
C VAL A 327 11.87 -18.70 -6.45
N HIS A 328 12.37 -17.55 -6.93
CA HIS A 328 12.07 -16.24 -6.37
C HIS A 328 11.84 -15.19 -7.48
N ASP A 329 10.78 -14.41 -7.31
CA ASP A 329 10.53 -13.16 -8.03
C ASP A 329 10.33 -12.06 -6.99
N THR A 330 11.26 -11.14 -6.89
CA THR A 330 11.28 -10.08 -5.87
C THR A 330 10.13 -9.09 -6.04
N MET A 331 9.62 -8.88 -7.26
CA MET A 331 8.45 -8.05 -7.52
C MET A 331 7.19 -8.68 -6.94
N LEU A 332 6.98 -9.99 -7.19
CA LEU A 332 5.84 -10.73 -6.64
C LEU A 332 5.92 -10.85 -5.11
N GLN A 333 7.11 -11.11 -4.57
CA GLN A 333 7.33 -11.15 -3.12
C GLN A 333 6.98 -9.82 -2.47
N SER A 334 7.42 -8.70 -3.03
CA SER A 334 7.07 -7.37 -2.52
C SER A 334 5.57 -7.10 -2.62
N TYR A 335 4.92 -7.49 -3.73
CA TYR A 335 3.47 -7.32 -3.87
C TYR A 335 2.69 -8.03 -2.75
N VAL A 336 3.08 -9.26 -2.41
CA VAL A 336 2.45 -10.02 -1.32
C VAL A 336 2.68 -9.38 0.05
N LEU A 337 3.87 -8.83 0.29
CA LEU A 337 4.23 -8.26 1.60
C LEU A 337 3.66 -6.84 1.80
N GLU A 338 3.58 -6.04 0.75
CA GLU A 338 3.40 -4.59 0.87
C GLU A 338 2.73 -3.96 -0.37
N VAL A 339 1.57 -4.49 -0.79
CA VAL A 339 0.79 -4.08 -1.99
C VAL A 339 0.57 -2.57 -2.19
N HIS A 340 0.62 -1.77 -1.12
CA HIS A 340 0.38 -0.33 -1.16
C HIS A 340 1.64 0.49 -1.51
N LYS A 341 2.78 -0.16 -1.77
CA LYS A 341 4.06 0.52 -2.04
C LYS A 341 4.57 0.26 -3.48
N PRO A 342 5.48 1.10 -4.00
CA PRO A 342 6.12 0.82 -5.29
C PRO A 342 6.94 -0.48 -5.27
N HIS A 343 6.88 -1.25 -6.36
CA HIS A 343 7.49 -2.58 -6.48
C HIS A 343 8.60 -2.67 -7.55
N ASN A 344 9.05 -1.53 -8.10
CA ASN A 344 10.21 -1.51 -9.00
C ASN A 344 11.52 -1.79 -8.22
N LEU A 345 12.54 -2.32 -8.89
CA LEU A 345 13.78 -2.77 -8.26
C LEU A 345 14.48 -1.64 -7.47
N THR A 346 14.51 -0.42 -8.01
CA THR A 346 15.10 0.76 -7.34
C THR A 346 14.45 1.02 -5.99
N SER A 347 13.11 1.07 -5.95
CA SER A 347 12.36 1.28 -4.70
C SER A 347 12.54 0.12 -3.71
N LEU A 348 12.72 -1.11 -4.19
CA LEU A 348 12.98 -2.26 -3.30
C LEU A 348 14.40 -2.24 -2.74
N ALA A 349 15.40 -1.94 -3.55
CA ALA A 349 16.80 -1.83 -3.13
C ALA A 349 16.95 -0.73 -2.07
N GLU A 350 16.39 0.45 -2.29
CA GLU A 350 16.44 1.55 -1.33
C GLU A 350 15.76 1.18 -0.02
N ARG A 351 14.53 0.66 -0.08
CA ARG A 351 13.73 0.32 1.10
C ARG A 351 14.35 -0.79 1.95
N HIS A 352 14.86 -1.84 1.32
CA HIS A 352 15.28 -3.06 2.02
C HIS A 352 16.78 -3.13 2.28
N THR A 353 17.59 -2.41 1.51
CA THR A 353 19.05 -2.43 1.63
C THR A 353 19.67 -1.06 1.85
N GLY A 354 18.88 0.02 1.74
CA GLY A 354 19.39 1.39 1.83
C GLY A 354 20.38 1.73 0.72
N ARG A 355 20.40 0.96 -0.38
CA ARG A 355 21.25 1.20 -1.56
C ARG A 355 20.42 1.79 -2.69
N THR A 356 20.97 2.79 -3.36
CA THR A 356 20.46 3.31 -4.62
C THR A 356 21.37 2.85 -5.74
N GLY A 357 20.76 2.36 -6.83
CA GLY A 357 21.46 1.99 -8.06
C GLY A 357 21.47 3.14 -9.06
N ILE A 358 22.21 2.96 -10.15
CA ILE A 358 22.13 3.83 -11.32
C ILE A 358 20.79 3.56 -12.01
N SER A 359 19.99 4.59 -12.27
CA SER A 359 18.71 4.41 -12.95
C SER A 359 18.89 4.24 -14.46
N TYR A 360 17.91 3.63 -15.12
CA TYR A 360 17.87 3.57 -16.59
C TYR A 360 17.98 4.96 -17.22
N GLU A 361 17.36 5.98 -16.61
CA GLU A 361 17.45 7.36 -17.09
C GLU A 361 18.85 7.98 -16.89
N ASP A 362 19.61 7.54 -15.88
CA ASP A 362 20.99 7.99 -15.68
C ASP A 362 21.93 7.41 -16.76
N LEU A 363 21.65 6.18 -17.22
CA LEU A 363 22.42 5.52 -18.27
C LEU A 363 22.01 5.98 -19.67
N CYS A 364 20.71 6.05 -19.93
CA CYS A 364 20.16 6.27 -21.26
C CYS A 364 19.71 7.71 -21.52
N GLY A 365 19.65 8.57 -20.50
CA GLY A 365 19.09 9.91 -20.61
C GLY A 365 17.55 9.92 -20.62
N LYS A 366 16.97 11.10 -20.87
CA LYS A 366 15.52 11.36 -20.80
C LYS A 366 14.98 12.00 -22.08
N GLY A 367 13.70 11.73 -22.35
CA GLY A 367 12.94 12.40 -23.42
C GLY A 367 13.50 12.14 -24.82
N ALA A 368 13.47 13.16 -25.68
CA ALA A 368 13.87 13.04 -27.09
C ALA A 368 15.37 12.73 -27.30
N HIS A 369 16.20 12.87 -26.26
CA HIS A 369 17.63 12.56 -26.29
C HIS A 369 17.96 11.22 -25.64
N GLN A 370 16.94 10.44 -25.24
CA GLN A 370 17.16 9.12 -24.68
C GLN A 370 17.77 8.20 -25.74
N ILE A 371 18.90 7.59 -25.41
CA ILE A 371 19.56 6.59 -26.24
C ILE A 371 19.04 5.18 -25.89
N PRO A 372 19.03 4.23 -26.84
CA PRO A 372 18.80 2.83 -26.52
C PRO A 372 19.90 2.28 -25.60
N PHE A 373 19.58 1.29 -24.75
CA PHE A 373 20.57 0.68 -23.85
C PHE A 373 21.79 0.11 -24.60
N ALA A 374 21.59 -0.41 -25.83
CA ALA A 374 22.68 -0.85 -26.70
C ALA A 374 23.73 0.23 -26.99
N GLN A 375 23.42 1.53 -26.84
CA GLN A 375 24.38 2.61 -27.05
C GLN A 375 25.08 3.06 -25.75
N VAL A 376 24.69 2.50 -24.60
CA VAL A 376 25.32 2.79 -23.31
C VAL A 376 26.76 2.24 -23.32
N PRO A 377 27.76 3.00 -22.85
CA PRO A 377 29.12 2.49 -22.66
C PRO A 377 29.16 1.27 -21.73
N VAL A 378 29.92 0.24 -22.10
CA VAL A 378 29.96 -1.05 -21.37
C VAL A 378 30.46 -0.88 -19.93
N ASP A 379 31.41 0.02 -19.69
CA ASP A 379 31.93 0.33 -18.35
C ASP A 379 30.85 0.91 -17.43
N LYS A 380 29.88 1.65 -17.97
CA LYS A 380 28.73 2.16 -17.22
C LYS A 380 27.64 1.11 -17.03
N ALA A 381 27.41 0.28 -18.04
CA ALA A 381 26.43 -0.80 -17.96
C ALA A 381 26.84 -1.87 -16.93
N ALA A 382 28.14 -2.08 -16.74
CA ALA A 382 28.69 -3.04 -15.78
C ALA A 382 28.86 -2.50 -14.34
N ALA A 383 28.53 -1.23 -14.08
CA ALA A 383 28.88 -0.50 -12.85
C ALA A 383 27.83 -0.52 -11.73
#